data_AF-A0A958EE17-F1
#
_entry.id   AF-A0A958EE17-F1
#
_cell.length_a   1.000
_cell.length_b   1.000
_cell.length_c   1.000
_cell.angle_alpha   90.00
_cell.angle_beta   90.00
_cell.angle_gamma   90.00
#
_symmetry.space_group_name_H-M   'P 1'
#
loop_
_entity.id
_entity.type
_entity.pdbx_description
1 polymer ?
#
loop_
_entity_poly.entity_id
_entity_poly.type
_entity_poly.pdbx_seq_one_letter_code
_entity_poly.pdbx_strand_id
1 'polypeptide(L)'
;PRLAVFFENADLTRFRILLTEMICEAAEGPCSYSGRSMSTIHHGMGIASEDFEALVGALRTTLERFQVPLREQNELIRIMGLQRESIVENP
;
A
#
# COMPACT_ATOMS: atom_id res chain seq x y z
N PRO A 1 0.28 12.07 10.41
CA PRO A 1 1.33 13.11 10.53
C PRO A 1 2.17 13.31 9.24
N ARG A 2 2.80 12.28 8.66
CA ARG A 2 3.45 12.36 7.31
C ARG A 2 2.49 12.00 6.18
N LEU A 3 1.88 10.80 6.26
CA LEU A 3 1.02 10.28 5.19
C LEU A 3 -0.29 11.06 4.99
N ALA A 4 -0.74 11.82 5.99
CA ALA A 4 -2.08 12.43 6.00
C ALA A 4 -2.33 13.34 4.79
N VAL A 5 -1.30 14.06 4.34
CA VAL A 5 -1.39 15.01 3.20
C VAL A 5 -1.82 14.31 1.90
N PHE A 6 -1.42 13.06 1.69
CA PHE A 6 -1.79 12.28 0.50
C PHE A 6 -3.26 11.82 0.52
N PHE A 7 -3.92 11.91 1.68
CA PHE A 7 -5.28 11.41 1.87
C PHE A 7 -6.30 12.52 2.17
N GLU A 8 -5.92 13.80 2.23
CA GLU A 8 -6.81 14.92 2.59
C GLU A 8 -8.07 14.99 1.72
N ASN A 9 -7.93 14.69 0.41
CA ASN A 9 -9.02 14.71 -0.55
C ASN A 9 -9.31 13.32 -1.15
N ALA A 10 -8.77 12.26 -0.54
CA ALA A 10 -8.94 10.91 -1.04
C ALA A 10 -10.31 10.33 -0.65
N ASP A 11 -10.93 9.59 -1.57
CA ASP A 11 -12.05 8.73 -1.22
C ASP A 11 -11.54 7.52 -0.44
N LEU A 12 -11.61 7.60 0.90
CA LEU A 12 -11.12 6.56 1.80
C LEU A 12 -11.93 5.26 1.72
N THR A 13 -13.19 5.32 1.30
CA THR A 13 -14.02 4.13 1.10
C THR A 13 -13.50 3.37 -0.11
N ARG A 14 -13.32 4.08 -1.22
CA ARG A 14 -12.77 3.51 -2.45
C ARG A 14 -11.34 3.01 -2.26
N PHE A 15 -10.52 3.75 -1.53
CA PHE A 15 -9.15 3.35 -1.19
C PHE A 15 -9.12 2.01 -0.45
N ARG A 16 -9.95 1.84 0.59
CA ARG A 16 -10.01 0.58 1.36
C ARG A 16 -10.39 -0.61 0.49
N ILE A 17 -11.35 -0.44 -0.41
CA ILE A 17 -11.77 -1.49 -1.36
C ILE A 17 -10.59 -1.88 -2.24
N LEU A 18 -9.99 -0.90 -2.93
CA LEU A 18 -8.88 -1.17 -3.85
C LEU A 18 -7.64 -1.75 -3.18
N LEU A 19 -7.29 -1.27 -1.98
CA LEU A 19 -6.16 -1.82 -1.23
C LEU A 19 -6.42 -3.29 -0.85
N THR A 20 -7.66 -3.61 -0.47
CA THR A 20 -8.06 -4.99 -0.14
C THR A 20 -8.01 -5.88 -1.37
N GLU A 21 -8.55 -5.44 -2.51
CA GLU A 21 -8.48 -6.18 -3.77
C GLU A 21 -7.04 -6.44 -4.20
N MET A 22 -6.18 -5.42 -4.15
CA MET A 22 -4.76 -5.53 -4.49
C MET A 22 -4.04 -6.56 -3.61
N ILE A 23 -4.24 -6.50 -2.30
CA ILE A 23 -3.63 -7.45 -1.35
C ILE A 23 -4.16 -8.87 -1.59
N CYS A 24 -5.47 -9.01 -1.80
CA CYS A 24 -6.11 -10.29 -2.05
C CYS A 24 -5.60 -10.93 -3.35
N GLU A 25 -5.58 -10.19 -4.46
CA GLU A 25 -5.06 -10.67 -5.75
C GLU A 25 -3.58 -11.04 -5.66
N ALA A 26 -2.76 -10.20 -5.03
CA ALA A 26 -1.32 -10.45 -4.88
C ALA A 26 -1.00 -11.62 -3.94
N ALA A 27 -1.92 -11.96 -3.04
CA ALA A 27 -1.85 -13.16 -2.21
C ALA A 27 -2.45 -14.41 -2.89
N GLU A 28 -2.68 -14.34 -4.21
CA GLU A 28 -3.31 -15.41 -5.02
C GLU A 28 -4.73 -15.78 -4.55
N GLY A 29 -5.42 -14.84 -3.91
CA GLY A 29 -6.81 -14.95 -3.54
C GLY A 29 -7.76 -14.79 -4.74
N PRO A 30 -9.07 -15.01 -4.54
CA PRO A 30 -10.06 -14.99 -5.62
C PRO A 30 -10.45 -13.58 -6.11
N CYS A 31 -9.87 -12.53 -5.53
CA CYS A 31 -10.18 -11.15 -5.90
C CYS A 31 -9.39 -10.74 -7.15
N SER A 32 -9.93 -9.77 -7.89
CA SER A 32 -9.16 -9.09 -8.92
C SER A 32 -9.09 -7.60 -8.60
N TYR A 33 -7.90 -7.02 -8.76
CA TYR A 33 -7.69 -5.60 -8.58
C TYR A 33 -8.38 -4.82 -9.70
N SER A 34 -9.41 -4.06 -9.34
CA SER A 34 -10.24 -3.32 -10.30
C SER A 34 -9.73 -1.90 -10.59
N GLY A 35 -8.61 -1.50 -10.00
CA GLY A 35 -8.09 -0.15 -10.06
C GLY A 35 -7.20 0.14 -11.28
N ARG A 36 -6.78 1.41 -11.39
CA ARG A 36 -5.74 1.82 -12.35
C ARG A 36 -4.38 1.28 -11.91
N SER A 37 -3.44 1.15 -12.83
CA SER A 37 -2.08 0.74 -12.49
C SER A 37 -1.44 1.65 -11.45
N MET A 38 -0.53 1.12 -10.64
CA MET A 38 0.14 1.87 -9.56
C MET A 38 0.87 3.11 -10.09
N SER A 39 1.53 3.00 -11.24
CA SER A 39 2.19 4.13 -11.91
C SER A 39 1.19 5.22 -12.29
N THR A 40 0.03 4.85 -12.83
CA THR A 40 -0.95 5.81 -13.31
C THR A 40 -1.65 6.55 -12.18
N ILE A 41 -1.97 5.86 -11.07
CA ILE A 41 -2.71 6.47 -9.98
C ILE A 41 -1.83 7.31 -9.04
N HIS A 42 -0.53 6.97 -8.94
CA HIS A 42 0.41 7.71 -8.09
C HIS A 42 1.26 8.75 -8.85
N HIS A 43 1.13 8.82 -10.18
CA HIS A 43 1.87 9.78 -10.99
C HIS A 43 1.62 11.24 -10.55
N GLY A 44 2.70 11.99 -10.41
CA GLY A 44 2.70 13.41 -10.05
C GLY A 44 2.39 13.68 -8.58
N MET A 45 2.29 12.63 -7.74
CA MET A 45 2.09 12.79 -6.30
C MET A 45 3.39 13.14 -5.56
N GLY A 46 4.55 13.04 -6.20
CA GLY A 46 5.84 13.41 -5.61
C GLY A 46 6.28 12.51 -4.45
N ILE A 47 5.76 11.29 -4.39
CA ILE A 47 5.99 10.34 -3.28
C ILE A 47 7.48 10.01 -3.20
N ALA A 48 8.08 10.30 -2.05
CA ALA A 48 9.48 10.01 -1.78
C ALA A 48 9.65 8.62 -1.13
N SER A 49 10.88 8.10 -1.15
CA SER A 49 11.25 6.86 -0.46
C SER A 49 10.79 6.82 0.99
N GLU A 50 10.96 7.92 1.72
CA GLU A 50 10.61 8.05 3.13
C GLU A 50 9.10 8.05 3.41
N ASP A 51 8.27 8.42 2.43
CA ASP A 51 6.81 8.32 2.52
C ASP A 51 6.37 6.88 2.34
N PHE A 52 6.95 6.19 1.36
CA PHE A 52 6.69 4.78 1.13
C PHE A 52 7.11 3.93 2.33
N GLU A 53 8.29 4.21 2.90
CA GLU A 53 8.75 3.55 4.13
C GLU A 53 7.85 3.85 5.32
N ALA A 54 7.32 5.07 5.44
CA ALA A 54 6.35 5.40 6.48
C ALA A 54 5.04 4.60 6.33
N LEU A 55 4.57 4.36 5.10
CA LEU A 55 3.42 3.49 4.83
C LEU A 55 3.70 2.03 5.24
N VAL A 56 4.85 1.49 4.83
CA VAL A 56 5.29 0.13 5.19
C VAL A 56 5.39 -0.03 6.70
N GLY A 57 5.97 0.95 7.40
CA GLY A 57 6.05 0.97 8.86
C GLY A 57 4.69 0.97 9.54
N ALA A 58 3.77 1.84 9.08
CA ALA A 58 2.40 1.89 9.60
C ALA A 58 1.66 0.56 9.40
N LEU A 59 1.89 -0.12 8.27
CA LEU A 59 1.33 -1.43 8.01
C LEU A 59 1.89 -2.48 8.96
N ARG A 60 3.21 -2.55 9.16
CA ARG A 60 3.84 -3.46 10.14
C ARG A 60 3.25 -3.29 11.54
N THR A 61 3.24 -2.06 12.05
CA THR A 61 2.66 -1.76 13.38
C THR A 61 1.21 -2.19 13.49
N THR A 62 0.44 -2.05 12.40
CA THR A 62 -0.96 -2.50 12.37
C THR A 62 -1.05 -4.02 12.45
N LEU A 63 -0.27 -4.75 11.66
CA LEU A 63 -0.27 -6.22 11.66
C LEU A 63 0.18 -6.79 13.01
N GLU A 64 1.21 -6.20 13.62
CA GLU A 64 1.68 -6.53 14.98
C GLU A 64 0.56 -6.34 16.01
N ARG A 65 -0.15 -5.21 15.96
CA ARG A 65 -1.29 -4.92 16.83
C ARG A 65 -2.40 -5.96 16.71
N PHE A 66 -2.64 -6.47 15.51
CA PHE A 66 -3.63 -7.54 15.26
C PHE A 66 -3.06 -8.94 15.46
N GLN A 67 -1.83 -9.07 15.95
CA GLN A 67 -1.18 -10.36 16.24
C GLN A 67 -1.12 -11.29 15.03
N VAL A 68 -1.00 -10.72 13.83
CA VAL A 68 -0.78 -11.50 12.60
C VAL A 68 0.56 -12.22 12.72
N PRO A 69 0.68 -13.52 12.39
CA PRO A 69 1.95 -14.21 12.56
C PRO A 69 3.02 -13.65 11.61
N LEU A 70 4.29 -13.72 12.06
CA LEU A 70 5.41 -13.04 11.40
C LEU A 70 5.60 -13.44 9.93
N ARG A 71 5.23 -14.68 9.58
CA ARG A 71 5.29 -15.17 8.21
C ARG A 71 4.38 -14.34 7.29
N GLU A 72 3.12 -14.23 7.64
CA GLU A 72 2.08 -13.52 6.89
C GLU A 72 2.40 -12.02 6.86
N GLN A 73 2.96 -11.46 7.94
CA GLN A 73 3.47 -10.09 7.93
C GLN A 73 4.54 -9.88 6.85
N ASN A 74 5.54 -10.75 6.82
CA ASN A 74 6.64 -10.64 5.84
C ASN A 74 6.16 -10.86 4.41
N GLU A 75 5.19 -11.76 4.19
CA GLU A 75 4.56 -11.98 2.89
C GLU A 75 3.86 -10.70 2.40
N LEU A 76 3.03 -10.09 3.25
CA LEU A 76 2.34 -8.83 2.90
C LEU A 76 3.31 -7.68 2.64
N ILE A 77 4.35 -7.51 3.47
CA ILE A 77 5.33 -6.44 3.27
C ILE A 77 6.13 -6.64 1.98
N ARG A 78 6.40 -7.88 1.58
CA ARG A 78 7.02 -8.19 0.28
C ARG A 78 6.12 -7.79 -0.88
N ILE A 79 4.84 -8.11 -0.81
CA ILE A 79 3.83 -7.71 -1.82
C ILE A 79 3.83 -6.18 -1.98
N MET A 80 3.81 -5.44 -0.87
CA MET A 80 3.88 -3.97 -0.92
C MET A 80 5.18 -3.51 -1.58
N GLY A 81 6.32 -4.11 -1.22
CA GLY A 81 7.64 -3.78 -1.77
C GLY A 81 7.72 -3.89 -3.30
N LEU A 82 7.00 -4.83 -3.92
CA LEU A 82 6.95 -4.97 -5.38
C LEU A 82 6.33 -3.75 -6.09
N GLN A 83 5.49 -2.98 -5.40
CA GLN A 83 4.85 -1.79 -5.97
C GLN A 83 5.74 -0.54 -5.91
N ARG A 84 6.86 -0.59 -5.17
CA ARG A 84 7.71 0.58 -4.89
C ARG A 84 8.16 1.31 -6.16
N GLU A 85 8.65 0.58 -7.15
CA GLU A 85 9.16 1.16 -8.41
C GLU A 85 8.07 1.86 -9.22
N SER A 86 6.80 1.49 -9.02
CA SER A 86 5.66 2.12 -9.69
C SER A 86 5.08 3.29 -8.90
N ILE A 87 5.53 3.56 -7.68
CA ILE A 87 4.92 4.55 -6.76
C ILE A 87 5.91 5.66 -6.38
N VAL A 88 7.17 5.32 -6.11
CA VAL A 88 8.17 6.29 -5.66
C VAL A 88 8.72 7.06 -6.86
N GLU A 89 8.57 8.38 -6.81
CA GLU A 89 9.08 9.30 -7.85
C GLU A 89 10.42 9.93 -7.43
N ASN A 90 10.65 10.09 -6.13
CA ASN A 90 11.87 10.67 -5.55
C ASN A 90 12.60 9.62 -4.70
N PRO A 91 13.50 8.82 -5.31
CA PRO A 91 14.21 7.73 -4.64
C PRO A 91 15.22 8.21 -3.58
#